data_AF-A0A7J8KD85-F1
#
_entry.id   AF-A0A7J8KD85-F1
#
_cell.length_a   1.000
_cell.length_b   1.000
_cell.length_c   1.000
_cell.angle_alpha   90.00
_cell.angle_beta   90.00
_cell.angle_gamma   90.00
#
_symmetry.space_group_name_H-M   'P 1'
#
loop_
_entity.id
_entity.type
_entity.pdbx_description
1 polymer ?
#
loop_
_entity_poly.entity_id
_entity_poly.type
_entity_poly.pdbx_seq_one_letter_code
_entity_poly.pdbx_strand_id
1 'polypeptide(L)'
;MASTSRRQRRERRFRRYLSSGRLVRAQALLQRHPDLDVDAGQPPTLHRACARHDAPALCLLLRLGADPAHQDRHGDTALHAAARQGPDAYTDFFLPLLSRCPSAMGIKNKDGETPGQILGWGPPRDSSEEEEENEAFREHEWRQKLQGELEDEWQEVIGRFEDDASYEAQEPESFSAWSDRLAWEHAQKQQQQQQQQQREAEVACRPPRAEGSSHSWWQQEEQRLFQERARAKAEDLRESRARREQDAHRAQGLKPARAGSGAEHPRGGGRGSLWCFGDVPWPCPGGGDPEAMAAALVARGPPLEEQGALRRYLRVQQVRWHPDRFLQRFRSQIETWELGRVMGAVTALSQALNRHAEALK
;
A
#
# COMPACT_ATOMS: atom_id res chain seq x y z
N MET A 1 9.23 60.73 14.88
CA MET A 1 7.92 60.79 14.20
C MET A 1 7.77 61.89 13.13
N ALA A 2 8.52 63.00 13.17
CA ALA A 2 8.39 64.06 12.16
C ALA A 2 8.88 63.66 10.73
N SER A 3 9.86 62.75 10.64
CA SER A 3 10.43 62.31 9.35
C SER A 3 9.42 61.49 8.52
N THR A 4 8.69 60.56 9.15
CA THR A 4 7.67 59.74 8.50
C THR A 4 6.48 60.57 8.01
N SER A 5 6.06 61.59 8.77
CA SER A 5 5.01 62.53 8.35
C SER A 5 5.44 63.36 7.13
N ARG A 6 6.71 63.79 7.06
CA ARG A 6 7.26 64.51 5.90
C ARG A 6 7.35 63.61 4.67
N ARG A 7 7.77 62.35 4.84
CA ARG A 7 7.82 61.32 3.76
C ARG A 7 6.44 61.06 3.17
N GLN A 8 5.43 60.77 4.01
CA GLN A 8 4.05 60.56 3.57
C GLN A 8 3.41 61.77 2.87
N ARG A 9 3.78 63.01 3.26
CA ARG A 9 3.32 64.22 2.55
C ARG A 9 3.93 64.31 1.15
N ARG A 10 5.20 63.90 0.99
CA ARG A 10 5.88 63.85 -0.31
C ARG A 10 5.31 62.75 -1.21
N GLU A 11 5.06 61.56 -0.68
CA GLU A 11 4.39 60.45 -1.40
C GLU A 11 2.99 60.84 -1.87
N ARG A 12 2.20 61.54 -1.03
CA ARG A 12 0.90 62.08 -1.44
C ARG A 12 1.02 63.13 -2.55
N ARG A 13 2.04 63.98 -2.48
CA ARG A 13 2.33 64.98 -3.53
C ARG A 13 2.78 64.31 -4.84
N PHE A 14 3.62 63.28 -4.76
CA PHE A 14 4.04 62.45 -5.89
C PHE A 14 2.82 61.84 -6.60
N ARG A 15 1.94 61.18 -5.85
CA ARG A 15 0.68 60.61 -6.37
C ARG A 15 -0.20 61.66 -7.04
N ARG A 16 -0.31 62.86 -6.47
CA ARG A 16 -1.06 63.97 -7.08
C ARG A 16 -0.45 64.42 -8.41
N TYR A 17 0.88 64.43 -8.54
CA TYR A 17 1.55 64.77 -9.81
C TYR A 17 1.29 63.72 -10.89
N LEU A 18 1.30 62.43 -10.53
CA LEU A 18 0.90 61.35 -11.45
C LEU A 18 -0.58 61.49 -11.87
N SER A 19 -1.49 61.71 -10.92
CA SER A 19 -2.91 61.89 -11.22
C SER A 19 -3.23 63.15 -12.03
N SER A 20 -2.31 64.12 -12.09
CA SER A 20 -2.46 65.34 -12.90
C SER A 20 -1.64 65.31 -14.20
N GLY A 21 -1.01 64.18 -14.54
CA GLY A 21 -0.18 64.04 -15.75
C GLY A 21 1.13 64.82 -15.72
N ARG A 22 1.54 65.34 -14.57
CA ARG A 22 2.75 66.17 -14.40
C ARG A 22 3.99 65.31 -14.16
N LEU A 23 4.31 64.45 -15.14
CA LEU A 23 5.34 63.42 -15.04
C LEU A 23 6.74 63.98 -14.76
N VAL A 24 7.10 65.09 -15.40
CA VAL A 24 8.39 65.77 -15.18
C VAL A 24 8.56 66.22 -13.72
N ARG A 25 7.48 66.71 -13.10
CA ARG A 25 7.51 67.13 -11.68
C ARG A 25 7.54 65.93 -10.74
N ALA A 26 6.92 64.82 -11.13
CA ALA A 26 6.98 63.56 -10.40
C ALA A 26 8.42 62.99 -10.40
N GLN A 27 9.06 62.97 -11.58
CA GLN A 27 10.46 62.52 -11.73
C GLN A 27 11.42 63.42 -10.95
N ALA A 28 11.29 64.74 -11.07
CA ALA A 28 12.13 65.69 -10.33
C ALA A 28 11.98 65.54 -8.81
N LEU A 29 10.79 65.17 -8.32
CA LEU A 29 10.55 64.94 -6.90
C LEU A 29 11.29 63.69 -6.40
N LEU A 30 11.34 62.63 -7.20
CA LEU A 30 12.07 61.40 -6.87
C LEU A 30 13.58 61.60 -6.94
N GLN A 31 14.06 62.29 -7.98
CA GLN A 31 15.49 62.66 -8.12
C GLN A 31 16.00 63.46 -6.92
N ARG A 32 15.16 64.34 -6.35
CA ARG A 32 15.51 65.13 -5.16
C ARG A 32 15.39 64.35 -3.85
N HIS A 33 14.65 63.24 -3.85
CA HIS A 33 14.32 62.46 -2.66
C HIS A 33 14.26 60.97 -3.00
N PRO A 34 15.42 60.27 -3.06
CA PRO A 34 15.50 58.86 -3.44
C PRO A 34 14.85 57.91 -2.41
N ASP A 35 14.64 58.34 -1.17
CA ASP A 35 14.01 57.52 -0.10
C ASP A 35 12.48 57.35 -0.27
N LEU A 36 11.91 57.93 -1.33
CA LEU A 36 10.49 57.83 -1.63
C LEU A 36 10.19 56.46 -2.23
N ASP A 37 9.31 55.74 -1.55
CA ASP A 37 8.76 54.51 -2.09
C ASP A 37 7.74 54.85 -3.19
N VAL A 38 7.97 54.29 -4.38
CA VAL A 38 7.20 54.54 -5.60
C VAL A 38 5.85 53.83 -5.50
N ASP A 39 5.78 52.71 -4.81
CA ASP A 39 4.55 51.91 -4.62
C ASP A 39 3.78 52.31 -3.35
N ALA A 40 4.25 53.34 -2.64
CA ALA A 40 3.65 53.80 -1.40
C ALA A 40 2.18 54.24 -1.56
N GLY A 41 1.31 53.43 -0.97
CA GLY A 41 -0.10 53.73 -0.72
C GLY A 41 -1.06 52.86 -1.51
N GLN A 42 -2.33 52.86 -1.09
CA GLN A 42 -3.36 52.03 -1.71
C GLN A 42 -4.40 52.87 -2.48
N PRO A 43 -4.81 52.45 -3.71
CA PRO A 43 -4.15 51.43 -4.53
C PRO A 43 -2.74 51.88 -4.98
N PRO A 44 -1.83 50.93 -5.31
CA PRO A 44 -0.46 51.23 -5.75
C PRO A 44 -0.42 52.18 -6.96
N THR A 45 0.71 52.86 -7.15
CA THR A 45 0.82 53.93 -8.15
C THR A 45 0.71 53.41 -9.58
N LEU A 46 1.20 52.18 -9.84
CA LEU A 46 1.04 51.48 -11.12
C LEU A 46 -0.44 51.21 -11.46
N HIS A 47 -1.26 50.75 -10.51
CA HIS A 47 -2.69 50.51 -10.75
C HIS A 47 -3.41 51.78 -11.16
N ARG A 48 -3.05 52.93 -10.57
CA ARG A 48 -3.63 54.21 -10.94
C ARG A 48 -3.24 54.66 -12.34
N ALA A 49 -2.04 54.31 -12.81
CA ALA A 49 -1.64 54.59 -14.18
C ALA A 49 -2.45 53.73 -15.17
N CYS A 50 -2.61 52.43 -14.90
CA CYS A 50 -3.46 51.52 -15.69
C CYS A 50 -4.93 51.94 -15.69
N ALA A 51 -5.47 52.33 -14.52
CA ALA A 51 -6.87 52.76 -14.39
C ALA A 51 -7.17 54.10 -15.09
N ARG A 52 -6.14 54.92 -15.36
CA ARG A 52 -6.27 56.24 -16.01
C ARG A 52 -5.87 56.25 -17.48
N HIS A 53 -5.45 55.11 -18.03
CA HIS A 53 -4.93 54.99 -19.40
C HIS A 53 -3.72 55.91 -19.66
N ASP A 54 -2.87 56.12 -18.65
CA ASP A 54 -1.67 56.97 -18.78
C ASP A 54 -0.45 56.07 -19.03
N ALA A 55 -0.27 55.64 -20.29
CA ALA A 55 0.87 54.83 -20.71
C ALA A 55 2.24 55.54 -20.45
N PRO A 56 2.36 56.86 -20.65
CA PRO A 56 3.56 57.60 -20.25
C PRO A 56 3.86 57.53 -18.75
N ALA A 57 2.84 57.63 -17.89
CA ALA A 57 3.00 57.44 -16.44
C ALA A 57 3.42 56.01 -16.10
N LEU A 58 2.83 55.00 -16.74
CA LEU A 58 3.19 53.60 -16.55
C LEU A 58 4.67 53.35 -16.88
N CYS A 59 5.11 53.80 -18.06
CA CYS A 59 6.50 53.64 -18.51
C CYS A 59 7.48 54.32 -17.55
N LEU A 60 7.12 55.50 -17.04
CA LEU A 60 7.94 56.21 -16.07
C LEU A 60 8.01 55.45 -14.75
N LEU A 61 6.89 54.94 -14.22
CA LEU A 61 6.86 54.17 -12.98
C LEU A 61 7.66 52.86 -13.09
N LEU A 62 7.55 52.15 -14.22
CA LEU A 62 8.33 50.94 -14.49
C LEU A 62 9.84 51.23 -14.58
N ARG A 63 10.24 52.35 -15.20
CA ARG A 63 11.65 52.79 -15.20
C ARG A 63 12.16 53.15 -13.81
N LEU A 64 11.28 53.65 -12.94
CA LEU A 64 11.60 53.98 -11.55
C LEU A 64 11.62 52.74 -10.63
N GLY A 65 11.35 51.55 -11.16
CA GLY A 65 11.44 50.29 -10.42
C GLY A 65 10.20 49.95 -9.61
N ALA A 66 9.02 50.47 -9.98
CA ALA A 66 7.77 50.07 -9.36
C ALA A 66 7.46 48.59 -9.62
N ASP A 67 6.99 47.89 -8.60
CA ASP A 67 6.72 46.45 -8.65
C ASP A 67 5.33 46.16 -9.26
N PRO A 68 5.23 45.55 -10.46
CA PRO A 68 3.94 45.27 -11.10
C PRO A 68 3.18 44.12 -10.45
N ALA A 69 3.84 43.31 -9.63
CA ALA A 69 3.26 42.22 -8.85
C ALA A 69 2.59 42.69 -7.54
N HIS A 70 2.75 43.96 -7.17
CA HIS A 70 2.13 44.48 -5.95
C HIS A 70 0.60 44.40 -6.07
N GLN A 71 -0.06 43.88 -5.04
CA GLN A 71 -1.51 43.75 -5.03
C GLN A 71 -2.16 44.97 -4.35
N ASP A 72 -3.32 45.36 -4.85
CA ASP A 72 -4.14 46.37 -4.20
C ASP A 72 -5.04 45.74 -3.09
N ARG A 73 -5.95 46.55 -2.52
CA ARG A 73 -6.88 46.09 -1.49
C ARG A 73 -7.86 45.00 -1.95
N HIS A 74 -8.07 44.86 -3.26
CA HIS A 74 -8.91 43.85 -3.89
C HIS A 74 -8.07 42.62 -4.33
N GLY A 75 -6.77 42.60 -4.05
CA GLY A 75 -5.86 41.56 -4.54
C GLY A 75 -5.52 41.72 -6.02
N ASP A 76 -6.00 42.78 -6.67
CA ASP A 76 -5.73 43.03 -8.07
C ASP A 76 -4.27 43.45 -8.24
N THR A 77 -3.60 42.90 -9.24
CA THR A 77 -2.28 43.36 -9.71
C THR A 77 -2.45 44.45 -10.76
N ALA A 78 -1.36 45.12 -11.13
CA ALA A 78 -1.39 46.12 -12.20
C ALA A 78 -1.90 45.55 -13.54
N LEU A 79 -1.66 44.25 -13.77
CA LEU A 79 -2.17 43.51 -14.94
C LEU A 79 -3.69 43.28 -14.88
N HIS A 80 -4.28 43.01 -13.71
CA HIS A 80 -5.74 42.92 -13.58
C HIS A 80 -6.40 44.26 -13.90
N ALA A 81 -5.81 45.36 -13.43
CA ALA A 81 -6.30 46.71 -13.73
C ALA A 81 -6.19 47.04 -15.23
N ALA A 82 -5.16 46.56 -15.91
CA ALA A 82 -5.03 46.68 -17.36
C ALA A 82 -6.04 45.77 -18.10
N ALA A 83 -6.28 44.55 -17.60
CA ALA A 83 -7.19 43.57 -18.19
C ALA A 83 -8.62 44.09 -18.33
N ARG A 84 -9.11 44.78 -17.30
CA ARG A 84 -10.47 45.37 -17.30
C ARG A 84 -10.68 46.46 -18.34
N GLN A 85 -9.61 46.99 -18.94
CA GLN A 85 -9.70 48.01 -19.98
C GLN A 85 -9.95 47.43 -21.38
N GLY A 86 -9.76 46.11 -21.55
CA GLY A 86 -9.99 45.43 -22.83
C GLY A 86 -8.76 45.37 -23.76
N PRO A 87 -8.96 44.89 -25.00
CA PRO A 87 -7.87 44.49 -25.91
C PRO A 87 -7.03 45.67 -26.43
N ASP A 88 -7.58 46.88 -26.50
CA ASP A 88 -6.87 48.06 -27.00
C ASP A 88 -5.73 48.51 -26.06
N ALA A 89 -5.81 48.14 -24.78
CA ALA A 89 -4.76 48.42 -23.79
C ALA A 89 -3.64 47.37 -23.78
N TYR A 90 -3.71 46.35 -24.63
CA TYR A 90 -2.76 45.23 -24.64
C TYR A 90 -1.33 45.66 -25.02
N THR A 91 -1.18 46.45 -26.08
CA THR A 91 0.14 46.87 -26.54
C THR A 91 0.82 47.83 -25.58
N ASP A 92 0.03 48.72 -24.98
CA ASP A 92 0.55 49.87 -24.25
C ASP A 92 0.77 49.59 -22.76
N PHE A 93 0.00 48.65 -22.18
CA PHE A 93 0.07 48.32 -20.76
C PHE A 93 0.49 46.88 -20.52
N PHE A 94 -0.05 45.90 -21.26
CA PHE A 94 0.29 44.49 -21.02
C PHE A 94 1.73 44.17 -21.40
N LEU A 95 2.19 44.54 -22.60
CA LEU A 95 3.55 44.22 -23.04
C LEU A 95 4.63 44.78 -22.09
N PRO A 96 4.58 46.05 -21.65
CA PRO A 96 5.56 46.57 -20.69
C PRO A 96 5.51 45.84 -19.33
N LEU A 97 4.32 45.48 -18.84
CA LEU A 97 4.16 44.78 -17.57
C LEU A 97 4.65 43.33 -17.64
N LEU A 98 4.31 42.61 -18.70
CA LEU A 98 4.79 41.24 -18.98
C LEU A 98 6.31 41.20 -19.15
N SER A 99 6.89 42.18 -19.84
CA SER A 99 8.35 42.25 -20.03
C SER A 99 9.11 42.34 -18.72
N ARG A 100 8.50 42.96 -17.69
CA ARG A 100 9.14 43.15 -16.39
C ARG A 100 8.85 42.00 -15.43
N CYS A 101 7.61 41.50 -15.41
CA CYS A 101 7.18 40.41 -14.54
C CYS A 101 6.19 39.47 -15.25
N PRO A 102 6.69 38.40 -15.89
CA PRO A 102 5.82 37.35 -16.47
C PRO A 102 4.97 36.64 -15.40
N SER A 103 5.51 36.47 -14.20
CA SER A 103 4.84 35.79 -13.09
C SER A 103 3.56 36.48 -12.62
N ALA A 104 3.39 37.78 -12.93
CA ALA A 104 2.21 38.53 -12.51
C ALA A 104 0.92 38.10 -13.27
N MET A 105 1.05 37.33 -14.35
CA MET A 105 -0.09 36.71 -15.07
C MET A 105 -0.74 35.56 -14.32
N GLY A 106 -0.02 34.89 -13.42
CA GLY A 106 -0.52 33.75 -12.64
C GLY A 106 -1.09 34.13 -11.27
N ILE A 107 -1.00 35.40 -10.88
CA ILE A 107 -1.49 35.87 -9.59
C ILE A 107 -3.01 35.99 -9.68
N LYS A 108 -3.72 35.33 -8.76
CA LYS A 108 -5.18 35.47 -8.62
C LYS A 108 -5.52 36.68 -7.74
N ASN A 109 -6.57 37.42 -8.10
CA ASN A 109 -7.15 38.44 -7.23
C ASN A 109 -8.01 37.81 -6.10
N LYS A 110 -8.61 38.63 -5.24
CA LYS A 110 -9.48 38.12 -4.16
C LYS A 110 -10.76 37.45 -4.68
N ASP A 111 -11.17 37.78 -5.89
CA ASP A 111 -12.30 37.15 -6.54
C ASP A 111 -11.92 35.78 -7.14
N GLY A 112 -10.62 35.42 -7.17
CA GLY A 112 -10.08 34.19 -7.74
C GLY A 112 -9.75 34.27 -9.23
N GLU A 113 -9.89 35.44 -9.84
CA GLU A 113 -9.63 35.69 -11.27
C GLU A 113 -8.15 35.92 -11.51
N THR A 114 -7.63 35.39 -12.63
CA THR A 114 -6.33 35.78 -13.17
C THR A 114 -6.50 36.91 -14.20
N PRO A 115 -5.45 37.72 -14.48
CA PRO A 115 -5.52 38.75 -15.52
C PRO A 115 -5.89 38.18 -16.90
N GLY A 116 -5.43 36.96 -17.19
CA GLY A 116 -5.77 36.26 -18.44
C GLY A 116 -7.24 35.86 -18.52
N GLN A 117 -7.87 35.47 -17.40
CA GLN A 117 -9.30 35.17 -17.34
C GLN A 117 -10.16 36.43 -17.56
N ILE A 118 -9.76 37.59 -17.01
CA ILE A 118 -10.48 38.87 -17.23
C ILE A 118 -10.46 39.27 -18.72
N LEU A 119 -9.36 39.01 -19.43
CA LEU A 119 -9.25 39.23 -20.88
C LEU A 119 -9.99 38.18 -21.73
N GLY A 120 -10.54 37.13 -21.12
CA GLY A 120 -11.12 36.00 -21.84
C GLY A 120 -10.08 35.13 -22.55
N TRP A 121 -8.82 35.19 -22.13
CA TRP A 121 -7.69 34.44 -22.70
C TRP A 121 -7.38 33.15 -21.93
N GLY A 122 -8.23 32.77 -20.97
CA GLY A 122 -8.14 31.53 -20.22
C GLY A 122 -9.30 30.58 -20.53
N PRO A 123 -9.14 29.27 -20.26
CA PRO A 123 -10.27 28.34 -20.23
C PRO A 123 -11.34 28.86 -19.25
N PRO A 124 -12.64 28.57 -19.50
CA PRO A 124 -13.73 28.99 -18.62
C PRO A 124 -13.42 28.66 -17.15
N ARG A 125 -13.87 29.54 -16.24
CA ARG A 125 -13.85 29.23 -14.81
C ARG A 125 -14.50 27.87 -14.61
N ASP A 126 -13.82 27.05 -13.82
CA ASP A 126 -14.29 25.76 -13.36
C ASP A 126 -14.30 24.67 -14.43
N SER A 127 -13.10 24.10 -14.62
CA SER A 127 -12.97 22.65 -14.80
C SER A 127 -12.32 22.07 -13.55
N SER A 128 -11.25 22.65 -13.00
CA SER A 128 -10.52 22.00 -11.91
C SER A 128 -11.23 21.97 -10.54
N GLU A 129 -11.87 23.06 -10.09
CA GLU A 129 -12.49 23.09 -8.75
C GLU A 129 -13.83 22.33 -8.73
N GLU A 130 -14.63 22.46 -9.80
CA GLU A 130 -15.82 21.61 -10.02
C GLU A 130 -15.45 20.15 -10.30
N GLU A 131 -14.37 19.85 -11.03
CA GLU A 131 -13.93 18.46 -11.24
C GLU A 131 -13.43 17.82 -9.95
N GLU A 132 -12.70 18.54 -9.10
CA GLU A 132 -12.23 18.02 -7.80
C GLU A 132 -13.39 17.74 -6.84
N GLU A 133 -14.39 18.63 -6.76
CA GLU A 133 -15.59 18.38 -5.96
C GLU A 133 -16.46 17.26 -6.56
N ASN A 134 -16.59 17.19 -7.88
CA ASN A 134 -17.30 16.10 -8.56
C ASN A 134 -16.57 14.76 -8.45
N GLU A 135 -15.24 14.75 -8.42
CA GLU A 135 -14.42 13.56 -8.23
C GLU A 135 -14.50 13.08 -6.79
N ALA A 136 -14.46 13.99 -5.81
CA ALA A 136 -14.69 13.66 -4.41
C ALA A 136 -16.12 13.14 -4.14
N PHE A 137 -17.12 13.70 -4.82
CA PHE A 137 -18.51 13.23 -4.76
C PHE A 137 -18.66 11.85 -5.40
N ARG A 138 -18.08 11.64 -6.59
CA ARG A 138 -18.04 10.32 -7.24
C ARG A 138 -17.29 9.30 -6.40
N GLU A 139 -16.19 9.67 -5.75
CA GLU A 139 -15.44 8.78 -4.86
C GLU A 139 -16.27 8.40 -3.62
N HIS A 140 -16.99 9.34 -3.00
CA HIS A 140 -17.90 9.05 -1.90
C HIS A 140 -19.03 8.11 -2.32
N GLU A 141 -19.65 8.36 -3.48
CA GLU A 141 -20.69 7.51 -4.04
C GLU A 141 -20.16 6.10 -4.33
N TRP A 142 -18.95 5.99 -4.87
CA TRP A 142 -18.28 4.71 -5.09
C TRP A 142 -17.95 3.98 -3.80
N ARG A 143 -17.40 4.68 -2.79
CA ARG A 143 -17.11 4.09 -1.48
C ARG A 143 -18.37 3.56 -0.80
N GLN A 144 -19.48 4.29 -0.93
CA GLN A 144 -20.76 3.85 -0.40
C GLN A 144 -21.29 2.62 -1.14
N LYS A 145 -21.18 2.57 -2.47
CA LYS A 145 -21.53 1.37 -3.26
C LYS A 145 -20.67 0.17 -2.89
N LEU A 146 -19.36 0.38 -2.73
CA LEU A 146 -18.41 -0.66 -2.35
C LEU A 146 -18.66 -1.18 -0.93
N GLN A 147 -19.05 -0.29 -0.02
CA GLN A 147 -19.50 -0.66 1.32
C GLN A 147 -20.80 -1.47 1.27
N GLY A 148 -21.77 -1.06 0.42
CA GLY A 148 -22.99 -1.82 0.19
C GLY A 148 -22.71 -3.22 -0.35
N GLU A 149 -21.85 -3.36 -1.35
CA GLU A 149 -21.45 -4.69 -1.87
C GLU A 149 -20.72 -5.53 -0.81
N LEU A 150 -19.88 -4.91 0.03
CA LEU A 150 -19.23 -5.58 1.17
C LEU A 150 -20.23 -6.03 2.23
N GLU A 151 -21.23 -5.20 2.53
CA GLU A 151 -22.31 -5.53 3.48
C GLU A 151 -23.24 -6.61 2.90
N ASP A 152 -23.52 -6.58 1.60
CA ASP A 152 -24.31 -7.59 0.91
C ASP A 152 -23.55 -8.92 0.83
N GLU A 153 -22.27 -8.91 0.47
CA GLU A 153 -21.40 -10.10 0.54
C GLU A 153 -21.30 -10.61 1.97
N TRP A 154 -21.17 -9.71 2.97
CA TRP A 154 -21.17 -10.10 4.38
C TRP A 154 -22.51 -10.71 4.78
N GLN A 155 -23.65 -10.15 4.38
CA GLN A 155 -24.97 -10.74 4.64
C GLN A 155 -25.17 -12.07 3.92
N GLU A 156 -24.64 -12.23 2.70
CA GLU A 156 -24.78 -13.46 1.92
C GLU A 156 -23.82 -14.57 2.40
N VAL A 157 -22.64 -14.19 2.90
CA VAL A 157 -21.60 -15.10 3.42
C VAL A 157 -21.79 -15.42 4.90
N ILE A 158 -22.21 -14.45 5.73
CA ILE A 158 -22.44 -14.61 7.18
C ILE A 158 -23.89 -14.93 7.50
N GLY A 159 -24.87 -14.35 6.79
CA GLY A 159 -26.29 -14.65 7.00
C GLY A 159 -26.67 -16.10 6.70
N ARG A 160 -25.93 -16.80 5.84
CA ARG A 160 -26.06 -18.27 5.67
C ARG A 160 -25.63 -19.09 6.89
N PHE A 161 -24.89 -18.49 7.82
CA PHE A 161 -24.49 -19.12 9.07
C PHE A 161 -25.24 -18.56 10.29
N GLU A 162 -26.01 -17.48 10.15
CA GLU A 162 -26.88 -16.98 11.23
C GLU A 162 -28.08 -17.90 11.47
N ASP A 163 -28.66 -18.50 10.42
CA ASP A 163 -29.74 -19.51 10.56
C ASP A 163 -29.25 -20.85 11.14
N ASP A 164 -27.94 -21.14 11.11
CA ASP A 164 -27.35 -22.33 11.76
C ASP A 164 -26.82 -22.01 13.18
N ALA A 165 -26.78 -20.72 13.53
CA ALA A 165 -26.53 -20.24 14.89
C ALA A 165 -27.82 -20.06 15.71
N SER A 166 -28.98 -20.50 15.17
CA SER A 166 -30.26 -20.52 15.90
C SER A 166 -30.58 -21.88 16.53
N TYR A 167 -29.67 -22.86 16.48
CA TYR A 167 -29.69 -23.83 17.57
C TYR A 167 -29.34 -23.04 18.83
N GLU A 168 -30.32 -22.88 19.71
CA GLU A 168 -30.09 -22.65 21.13
C GLU A 168 -29.18 -23.77 21.65
N ALA A 169 -27.88 -23.70 21.35
CA ALA A 169 -26.87 -24.30 22.16
C ALA A 169 -26.93 -23.49 23.45
N GLN A 170 -27.78 -23.95 24.38
CA GLN A 170 -27.62 -23.66 25.81
C GLN A 170 -26.14 -23.54 26.05
N GLU A 171 -25.67 -22.32 26.36
CA GLU A 171 -24.25 -22.05 26.49
C GLU A 171 -23.66 -23.17 27.33
N PRO A 172 -22.82 -24.06 26.75
CA PRO A 172 -22.26 -25.15 27.49
C PRO A 172 -21.52 -24.50 28.65
N GLU A 173 -21.90 -24.92 29.86
CA GLU A 173 -21.47 -24.36 31.14
C GLU A 173 -20.12 -23.67 31.01
N SER A 174 -20.10 -22.36 31.25
CA SER A 174 -18.87 -21.57 31.17
C SER A 174 -17.73 -22.34 31.83
N PHE A 175 -16.56 -22.34 31.20
CA PHE A 175 -15.41 -23.13 31.66
C PHE A 175 -15.15 -22.98 33.17
N SER A 176 -15.41 -21.79 33.73
CA SER A 176 -15.39 -21.54 35.18
C SER A 176 -16.43 -22.37 35.94
N ALA A 177 -17.71 -22.32 35.54
CA ALA A 177 -18.80 -23.10 36.14
C ALA A 177 -18.57 -24.62 36.04
N TRP A 178 -18.03 -25.11 34.92
CA TRP A 178 -17.63 -26.51 34.77
C TRP A 178 -16.46 -26.86 35.72
N SER A 179 -15.43 -26.01 35.79
CA SER A 179 -14.26 -26.21 36.66
C SER A 179 -14.63 -26.18 38.15
N ASP A 180 -15.55 -25.29 38.53
CA ASP A 180 -16.07 -25.17 39.89
C ASP A 180 -16.85 -26.42 40.26
N ARG A 181 -17.68 -26.94 39.36
CA ARG A 181 -18.43 -28.19 39.59
C ARG A 181 -17.51 -29.38 39.77
N LEU A 182 -16.49 -29.53 38.92
CA LEU A 182 -15.49 -30.59 39.06
C LEU A 182 -14.69 -30.46 40.35
N ALA A 183 -14.35 -29.24 40.77
CA ALA A 183 -13.69 -28.99 42.05
C ALA A 183 -14.59 -29.41 43.23
N TRP A 184 -15.88 -29.09 43.17
CA TRP A 184 -16.87 -29.52 44.17
C TRP A 184 -17.02 -31.05 44.22
N GLU A 185 -17.13 -31.73 43.08
CA GLU A 185 -17.20 -33.19 43.03
C GLU A 185 -15.93 -33.85 43.55
N HIS A 186 -14.75 -33.32 43.21
CA HIS A 186 -13.48 -33.81 43.73
C HIS A 186 -13.38 -33.62 45.24
N ALA A 187 -13.76 -32.45 45.76
CA ALA A 187 -13.78 -32.20 47.20
C ALA A 187 -14.75 -33.13 47.93
N GLN A 188 -15.94 -33.37 47.36
CA GLN A 188 -16.94 -34.27 47.93
C GLN A 188 -16.45 -35.72 47.94
N LYS A 189 -15.84 -36.19 46.85
CA LYS A 189 -15.22 -37.53 46.78
C LYS A 189 -14.07 -37.67 47.77
N GLN A 190 -13.21 -36.66 47.90
CA GLN A 190 -12.14 -36.67 48.89
C GLN A 190 -12.70 -36.73 50.31
N GLN A 191 -13.75 -35.97 50.61
CA GLN A 191 -14.38 -35.98 51.93
C GLN A 191 -15.06 -37.33 52.24
N GLN A 192 -15.74 -37.94 51.27
CA GLN A 192 -16.28 -39.30 51.41
C GLN A 192 -15.18 -40.33 51.62
N GLN A 193 -14.09 -40.24 50.86
CA GLN A 193 -12.96 -41.16 50.98
C GLN A 193 -12.25 -41.01 52.33
N GLN A 194 -12.16 -39.79 52.85
CA GLN A 194 -11.60 -39.51 54.16
C GLN A 194 -12.52 -40.02 55.29
N GLN A 195 -13.85 -39.87 55.16
CA GLN A 195 -14.81 -40.49 56.08
C GLN A 195 -14.78 -42.02 56.02
N GLN A 196 -14.62 -42.60 54.82
CA GLN A 196 -14.48 -44.03 54.61
C GLN A 196 -13.23 -44.54 55.32
N GLN A 197 -12.09 -43.87 55.13
CA GLN A 197 -10.83 -44.19 55.82
C GLN A 197 -10.95 -44.03 57.33
N GLN A 198 -11.67 -43.03 57.82
CA GLN A 198 -11.93 -42.88 59.26
C GLN A 198 -12.79 -44.03 59.80
N ARG A 199 -13.85 -44.42 59.09
CA ARG A 199 -14.70 -45.57 59.47
C ARG A 199 -13.93 -46.89 59.39
N GLU A 200 -13.12 -47.07 58.35
CA GLU A 200 -12.25 -48.23 58.20
C GLU A 200 -11.17 -48.27 59.27
N ALA A 201 -10.60 -47.13 59.68
CA ALA A 201 -9.70 -47.03 60.81
C ALA A 201 -10.40 -47.33 62.15
N GLU A 202 -11.65 -46.89 62.33
CA GLU A 202 -12.47 -47.24 63.49
C GLU A 202 -12.82 -48.74 63.53
N VAL A 203 -13.08 -49.34 62.36
CA VAL A 203 -13.35 -50.79 62.21
C VAL A 203 -12.07 -51.62 62.31
N ALA A 204 -10.93 -51.13 61.84
CA ALA A 204 -9.61 -51.77 61.99
C ALA A 204 -9.10 -51.70 63.43
N CYS A 205 -9.47 -50.65 64.18
CA CYS A 205 -9.27 -50.55 65.62
C CYS A 205 -10.24 -51.44 66.42
N ARG A 206 -11.20 -52.13 65.78
CA ARG A 206 -11.98 -53.21 66.42
C ARG A 206 -11.25 -54.55 66.26
N PRO A 207 -11.06 -55.32 67.34
CA PRO A 207 -10.33 -56.59 67.26
C PRO A 207 -11.09 -57.63 66.42
N PRO A 208 -10.44 -58.32 65.46
CA PRO A 208 -11.10 -59.26 64.56
C PRO A 208 -11.34 -60.65 65.20
N ARG A 209 -12.50 -61.27 64.90
CA ARG A 209 -12.71 -62.71 65.10
C ARG A 209 -12.01 -63.47 63.96
N ALA A 210 -11.24 -64.49 64.33
CA ALA A 210 -10.22 -65.13 63.50
C ALA A 210 -10.77 -66.16 62.51
N GLU A 211 -10.61 -65.93 61.20
CA GLU A 211 -10.47 -66.97 60.17
C GLU A 211 -9.61 -66.43 59.01
N GLY A 212 -8.31 -66.74 59.00
CA GLY A 212 -7.37 -66.23 58.01
C GLY A 212 -6.19 -67.17 57.81
N SER A 213 -6.30 -68.09 56.86
CA SER A 213 -5.17 -68.92 56.41
C SER A 213 -5.20 -69.15 54.89
N SER A 214 -6.40 -69.29 54.29
CA SER A 214 -6.55 -69.54 52.85
C SER A 214 -6.08 -68.37 51.97
N HIS A 215 -6.35 -67.11 52.36
CA HIS A 215 -6.12 -65.95 51.49
C HIS A 215 -4.64 -65.56 51.31
N SER A 216 -3.79 -65.89 52.29
CA SER A 216 -2.34 -65.64 52.26
C SER A 216 -1.62 -66.56 51.26
N TRP A 217 -2.08 -67.81 51.17
CA TRP A 217 -1.50 -68.82 50.28
C TRP A 217 -1.75 -68.48 48.80
N TRP A 218 -2.98 -68.12 48.44
CA TRP A 218 -3.32 -67.73 47.05
C TRP A 218 -2.55 -66.48 46.57
N GLN A 219 -2.33 -65.49 47.45
CA GLN A 219 -1.53 -64.31 47.11
C GLN A 219 -0.05 -64.65 46.88
N GLN A 220 0.51 -65.58 47.64
CA GLN A 220 1.90 -66.04 47.42
C GLN A 220 2.03 -66.85 46.12
N GLU A 221 1.04 -67.70 45.83
CA GLU A 221 0.99 -68.51 44.59
C GLU A 221 0.95 -67.60 43.34
N GLU A 222 0.13 -66.55 43.39
CA GLU A 222 -0.04 -65.61 42.27
C GLU A 222 1.22 -64.75 42.04
N GLN A 223 1.86 -64.29 43.13
CA GLN A 223 3.14 -63.58 43.06
C GLN A 223 4.25 -64.46 42.46
N ARG A 224 4.26 -65.75 42.78
CA ARG A 224 5.23 -66.70 42.23
C ARG A 224 5.03 -66.89 40.72
N LEU A 225 3.79 -67.09 40.27
CA LEU A 225 3.47 -67.22 38.85
C LEU A 225 3.80 -65.94 38.06
N PHE A 226 3.60 -64.77 38.65
CA PHE A 226 4.01 -63.50 38.05
C PHE A 226 5.53 -63.43 37.86
N GLN A 227 6.30 -63.83 38.87
CA GLN A 227 7.77 -63.87 38.79
C GLN A 227 8.26 -64.89 37.77
N GLU A 228 7.65 -66.07 37.68
CA GLU A 228 7.99 -67.08 36.67
C GLU A 228 7.72 -66.58 35.24
N ARG A 229 6.57 -65.94 35.00
CA ARG A 229 6.27 -65.31 33.70
C ARG A 229 7.25 -64.19 33.35
N ALA A 230 7.65 -63.37 34.34
CA ALA A 230 8.63 -62.31 34.14
C ALA A 230 10.02 -62.88 33.79
N ARG A 231 10.44 -63.98 34.42
CA ARG A 231 11.71 -64.67 34.13
C ARG A 231 11.71 -65.28 32.73
N ALA A 232 10.65 -66.00 32.34
CA ALA A 232 10.53 -66.58 31.01
C ALA A 232 10.60 -65.51 29.90
N LYS A 233 9.93 -64.36 30.11
CA LYS A 233 9.98 -63.24 29.17
C LYS A 233 11.37 -62.59 29.08
N ALA A 234 12.12 -62.56 30.18
CA ALA A 234 13.49 -62.05 30.20
C ALA A 234 14.47 -63.00 29.49
N GLU A 235 14.27 -64.32 29.60
CA GLU A 235 15.05 -65.33 28.89
C GLU A 235 14.80 -65.28 27.38
N ASP A 236 13.55 -65.17 26.95
CA ASP A 236 13.19 -65.04 25.52
C ASP A 236 13.79 -63.78 24.87
N LEU A 237 13.82 -62.66 25.60
CA LEU A 237 14.51 -61.44 25.16
C LEU A 237 16.04 -61.62 25.09
N ARG A 238 16.65 -62.41 25.97
CA ARG A 238 18.08 -62.72 25.92
C ARG A 238 18.41 -63.63 24.75
N GLU A 239 17.62 -64.67 24.51
CA GLU A 239 17.78 -65.54 23.34
C GLU A 239 17.61 -64.77 22.04
N SER A 240 16.61 -63.89 21.96
CA SER A 240 16.39 -63.02 20.80
C SER A 240 17.57 -62.10 20.53
N ARG A 241 18.22 -61.57 21.59
CA ARG A 241 19.45 -60.77 21.45
C ARG A 241 20.63 -61.63 20.98
N ALA A 242 20.83 -62.81 21.55
CA ALA A 242 21.89 -63.73 21.15
C ALA A 242 21.73 -64.20 19.68
N ARG A 243 20.49 -64.45 19.22
CA ARG A 243 20.20 -64.76 17.81
C ARG A 243 20.58 -63.60 16.89
N ARG A 244 20.22 -62.36 17.26
CA ARG A 244 20.61 -61.15 16.49
C ARG A 244 22.13 -60.97 16.45
N GLU A 245 22.84 -61.25 17.54
CA GLU A 245 24.30 -61.21 17.59
C GLU A 245 24.93 -62.30 16.71
N GLN A 246 24.39 -63.53 16.72
CA GLN A 246 24.83 -64.60 15.82
C GLN A 246 24.57 -64.29 14.35
N ASP A 247 23.41 -63.73 14.02
CA ASP A 247 23.09 -63.26 12.66
C ASP A 247 24.00 -62.11 12.23
N ALA A 248 24.33 -61.19 13.14
CA ALA A 248 25.30 -60.11 12.88
C ALA A 248 26.72 -60.65 12.63
N HIS A 249 27.16 -61.66 13.39
CA HIS A 249 28.44 -62.34 13.15
C HIS A 249 28.43 -63.14 11.84
N ARG A 250 27.32 -63.79 11.49
CA ARG A 250 27.15 -64.51 10.22
C ARG A 250 27.17 -63.55 9.02
N ALA A 251 26.57 -62.37 9.15
CA ALA A 251 26.62 -61.31 8.14
C ALA A 251 28.03 -60.71 7.99
N GLN A 252 28.83 -60.68 9.06
CA GLN A 252 30.24 -60.27 8.99
C GLN A 252 31.16 -61.32 8.36
N GLY A 253 30.77 -62.61 8.36
CA GLY A 253 31.51 -63.71 7.69
C GLY A 253 31.39 -63.73 6.16
N LEU A 254 30.50 -62.92 5.58
CA LEU A 254 30.32 -62.77 4.14
C LEU A 254 30.69 -61.34 3.70
N LYS A 255 31.99 -61.04 3.60
CA LYS A 255 32.49 -59.88 2.85
C LYS A 255 33.47 -60.33 1.77
N PRO A 256 33.22 -60.06 0.48
CA PRO A 256 34.25 -60.08 -0.55
C PRO A 256 35.15 -58.84 -0.40
N ALA A 257 36.45 -59.06 -0.56
CA ALA A 257 37.48 -58.04 -0.51
C ALA A 257 37.44 -57.14 -1.76
N ARG A 258 37.32 -55.81 -1.59
CA ARG A 258 38.27 -54.81 -2.12
C ARG A 258 37.82 -53.37 -1.89
N ALA A 259 38.80 -52.58 -1.43
CA ALA A 259 39.14 -51.18 -1.77
C ALA A 259 37.99 -50.16 -1.93
N GLY A 260 37.97 -49.00 -1.29
CA GLY A 260 38.97 -48.28 -0.51
C GLY A 260 38.41 -46.86 -0.30
N SER A 261 38.82 -46.20 0.79
CA SER A 261 38.85 -44.74 1.08
C SER A 261 38.09 -43.79 0.15
N GLY A 262 37.31 -42.82 0.62
CA GLY A 262 37.22 -42.22 1.94
C GLY A 262 36.17 -41.11 1.87
N ALA A 263 35.58 -40.82 3.03
CA ALA A 263 34.66 -39.72 3.22
C ALA A 263 35.32 -38.38 2.88
N GLU A 264 34.55 -37.43 2.36
CA GLU A 264 34.01 -36.30 3.14
C GLU A 264 33.38 -35.26 2.21
N HIS A 265 32.11 -34.95 2.48
CA HIS A 265 31.54 -33.67 2.10
C HIS A 265 32.27 -32.56 2.88
N PRO A 266 32.39 -31.36 2.29
CA PRO A 266 31.48 -30.33 2.79
C PRO A 266 30.81 -29.51 1.69
N ARG A 267 29.64 -29.02 2.10
CA ARG A 267 28.70 -28.13 1.41
C ARG A 267 29.38 -26.87 0.85
N GLY A 268 28.93 -26.43 -0.33
CA GLY A 268 29.22 -25.09 -0.83
C GLY A 268 28.62 -24.80 -2.21
N GLY A 269 27.36 -24.31 -2.23
CA GLY A 269 26.84 -23.40 -3.25
C GLY A 269 26.81 -23.86 -4.70
N GLY A 270 25.81 -24.67 -5.08
CA GLY A 270 25.43 -24.79 -6.49
C GLY A 270 24.89 -23.45 -7.01
N ARG A 271 25.69 -22.72 -7.78
CA ARG A 271 25.15 -21.73 -8.72
C ARG A 271 24.33 -22.52 -9.74
N GLY A 272 23.01 -22.45 -9.63
CA GLY A 272 22.15 -22.86 -10.74
C GLY A 272 22.50 -22.03 -11.97
N SER A 273 22.58 -22.67 -13.14
CA SER A 273 22.76 -22.00 -14.42
C SER A 273 21.73 -20.87 -14.52
N LEU A 274 22.20 -19.64 -14.72
CA LEU A 274 21.32 -18.51 -15.01
C LEU A 274 20.62 -18.81 -16.35
N TRP A 275 19.35 -18.45 -16.45
CA TRP A 275 18.51 -18.64 -17.62
C TRP A 275 19.01 -17.78 -18.78
N CYS A 276 19.29 -18.43 -19.90
CA CYS A 276 19.47 -17.78 -21.19
C CYS A 276 18.11 -17.54 -21.86
N PHE A 277 18.07 -16.80 -22.97
CA PHE A 277 16.83 -16.51 -23.69
C PHE A 277 15.99 -17.76 -23.98
N GLY A 278 16.61 -18.93 -24.24
CA GLY A 278 15.89 -20.18 -24.49
C GLY A 278 15.29 -20.87 -23.26
N ASP A 279 15.76 -20.54 -22.05
CA ASP A 279 15.32 -21.16 -20.79
C ASP A 279 14.11 -20.44 -20.18
N VAL A 280 13.79 -19.25 -20.70
CA VAL A 280 12.58 -18.52 -20.33
C VAL A 280 11.36 -19.31 -20.85
N PRO A 281 10.34 -19.56 -20.01
CA PRO A 281 9.17 -20.35 -20.40
C PRO A 281 8.25 -19.57 -21.33
N TRP A 282 8.66 -19.42 -22.59
CA TRP A 282 7.92 -18.71 -23.63
C TRP A 282 6.62 -19.43 -24.01
N PRO A 283 5.59 -18.69 -24.46
CA PRO A 283 4.34 -19.29 -24.93
C PRO A 283 4.56 -20.19 -26.16
N CYS A 284 5.49 -19.85 -27.05
CA CYS A 284 5.89 -20.68 -28.17
C CYS A 284 7.36 -21.10 -28.03
N PRO A 285 7.77 -22.28 -28.54
CA PRO A 285 9.17 -22.69 -28.54
C PRO A 285 10.03 -21.63 -29.24
N GLY A 286 11.04 -21.09 -28.54
CA GLY A 286 12.03 -20.17 -29.12
C GLY A 286 11.72 -18.67 -29.05
N GLY A 287 10.64 -18.24 -28.37
CA GLY A 287 10.43 -16.80 -28.04
C GLY A 287 10.42 -15.88 -29.27
N GLY A 288 9.79 -16.31 -30.36
CA GLY A 288 9.79 -15.62 -31.65
C GLY A 288 8.84 -14.42 -31.75
N ASP A 289 8.10 -14.34 -32.86
CA ASP A 289 7.20 -13.23 -33.19
C ASP A 289 6.19 -12.93 -32.06
N PRO A 290 6.13 -11.68 -31.55
CA PRO A 290 5.22 -11.28 -30.47
C PRO A 290 3.74 -11.55 -30.76
N GLU A 291 3.33 -11.48 -32.02
CA GLU A 291 1.93 -11.76 -32.40
C GLU A 291 1.61 -13.26 -32.36
N ALA A 292 2.54 -14.11 -32.79
CA ALA A 292 2.40 -15.57 -32.67
C ALA A 292 2.39 -16.03 -31.21
N MET A 293 3.20 -15.40 -30.35
CA MET A 293 3.19 -15.66 -28.90
C MET A 293 1.86 -15.27 -28.25
N ALA A 294 1.31 -14.10 -28.62
CA ALA A 294 0.02 -13.66 -28.11
C ALA A 294 -1.12 -14.56 -28.61
N ALA A 295 -1.12 -14.94 -29.90
CA ALA A 295 -2.08 -15.88 -30.47
C ALA A 295 -2.03 -17.26 -29.79
N ALA A 296 -0.83 -17.77 -29.47
CA ALA A 296 -0.67 -19.03 -28.74
C ALA A 296 -1.19 -18.96 -27.30
N LEU A 297 -1.11 -17.79 -26.65
CA LEU A 297 -1.71 -17.57 -25.33
C LEU A 297 -3.23 -17.52 -25.42
N VAL A 298 -3.78 -16.82 -26.42
CA VAL A 298 -5.24 -16.76 -26.67
C VAL A 298 -5.78 -18.17 -26.98
N ALA A 299 -5.08 -18.95 -27.80
CA ALA A 299 -5.48 -20.30 -28.19
C ALA A 299 -5.42 -21.34 -27.04
N ARG A 300 -4.63 -21.07 -25.99
CA ARG A 300 -4.61 -21.87 -24.74
C ARG A 300 -5.69 -21.46 -23.74
N GLY A 301 -6.37 -20.35 -23.99
CA GLY A 301 -7.46 -19.83 -23.17
C GLY A 301 -8.78 -20.58 -23.38
N PRO A 302 -9.83 -20.21 -22.61
CA PRO A 302 -11.18 -20.72 -22.81
C PRO A 302 -11.70 -20.41 -24.23
N PRO A 303 -12.63 -21.23 -24.76
CA PRO A 303 -13.14 -21.07 -26.13
C PRO A 303 -13.69 -19.66 -26.37
N LEU A 304 -13.51 -19.16 -27.59
CA LEU A 304 -13.86 -17.79 -28.03
C LEU A 304 -15.34 -17.41 -27.81
N GLU A 305 -16.20 -18.40 -27.58
CA GLU A 305 -17.63 -18.26 -27.29
C GLU A 305 -17.89 -17.63 -25.91
N GLU A 306 -16.99 -17.80 -24.94
CA GLU A 306 -17.09 -17.19 -23.61
C GLU A 306 -16.20 -15.94 -23.49
N GLN A 307 -16.59 -14.85 -24.17
CA GLN A 307 -15.83 -13.60 -24.19
C GLN A 307 -15.50 -13.06 -22.79
N GLY A 308 -16.37 -13.27 -21.80
CA GLY A 308 -16.13 -12.89 -20.40
C GLY A 308 -15.00 -13.69 -19.74
N ALA A 309 -14.93 -15.00 -19.98
CA ALA A 309 -13.87 -15.86 -19.45
C ALA A 309 -12.53 -15.59 -20.15
N LEU A 310 -12.55 -15.35 -21.46
CA LEU A 310 -11.37 -14.98 -22.24
C LEU A 310 -10.80 -13.62 -21.82
N ARG A 311 -11.65 -12.61 -21.58
CA ARG A 311 -11.23 -11.29 -21.06
C ARG A 311 -10.55 -11.43 -19.69
N ARG A 312 -11.10 -12.23 -18.77
CA ARG A 312 -10.47 -12.50 -17.46
C ARG A 312 -9.12 -13.21 -17.61
N TYR A 313 -9.05 -14.22 -18.46
CA TYR A 313 -7.82 -14.95 -18.75
C TYR A 313 -6.72 -14.03 -19.30
N LEU A 314 -7.05 -13.17 -20.27
CA LEU A 314 -6.10 -12.23 -20.87
C LEU A 314 -5.60 -11.18 -19.88
N ARG A 315 -6.44 -10.67 -18.97
CA ARG A 315 -6.00 -9.77 -17.89
C ARG A 315 -4.95 -10.43 -16.99
N VAL A 316 -5.13 -11.71 -16.65
CA VAL A 316 -4.14 -12.47 -15.86
C VAL A 316 -2.83 -12.63 -16.63
N GLN A 317 -2.90 -12.91 -17.94
CA GLN A 317 -1.70 -13.02 -18.77
C GLN A 317 -1.00 -11.66 -18.95
N GLN A 318 -1.72 -10.56 -19.10
CA GLN A 318 -1.15 -9.20 -19.19
C GLN A 318 -0.36 -8.84 -17.95
N VAL A 319 -0.88 -9.11 -16.75
CA VAL A 319 -0.16 -8.84 -15.50
C VAL A 319 1.09 -9.72 -15.37
N ARG A 320 1.00 -10.99 -15.80
CA ARG A 320 2.12 -11.95 -15.74
C ARG A 320 3.25 -11.60 -16.70
N TRP A 321 2.92 -11.09 -17.89
CA TRP A 321 3.88 -10.71 -18.93
C TRP A 321 4.17 -9.21 -18.99
N HIS A 322 3.73 -8.44 -17.98
CA HIS A 322 4.11 -7.04 -17.85
C HIS A 322 5.61 -6.94 -17.56
N PRO A 323 6.37 -6.05 -18.24
CA PRO A 323 7.83 -5.97 -18.13
C PRO A 323 8.30 -5.82 -16.68
N ASP A 324 7.67 -4.96 -15.88
CA ASP A 324 8.06 -4.75 -14.48
C ASP A 324 7.76 -5.95 -13.57
N ARG A 325 6.60 -6.61 -13.77
CA ARG A 325 6.21 -7.79 -12.97
C ARG A 325 7.07 -8.99 -13.31
N PHE A 326 7.44 -9.13 -14.59
CA PHE A 326 8.36 -10.15 -15.06
C PHE A 326 9.76 -9.93 -14.49
N LEU A 327 10.28 -8.70 -14.52
CA LEU A 327 11.55 -8.33 -13.88
C LEU A 327 11.54 -8.62 -12.37
N GLN A 328 10.49 -8.23 -11.66
CA GLN A 328 10.39 -8.46 -10.22
C GLN A 328 10.56 -9.94 -9.85
N ARG A 329 10.11 -10.85 -10.72
CA ARG A 329 10.07 -12.28 -10.45
C ARG A 329 11.27 -13.05 -11.00
N PHE A 330 11.85 -12.63 -12.12
CA PHE A 330 12.88 -13.38 -12.84
C PHE A 330 14.23 -12.66 -12.95
N ARG A 331 14.38 -11.45 -12.42
CA ARG A 331 15.66 -10.69 -12.47
C ARG A 331 16.85 -11.43 -11.86
N SER A 332 16.65 -12.22 -10.81
CA SER A 332 17.73 -13.00 -10.17
C SER A 332 18.09 -14.29 -10.91
N GLN A 333 17.28 -14.67 -11.91
CA GLN A 333 17.42 -15.94 -12.63
C GLN A 333 17.96 -15.74 -14.04
N ILE A 334 17.95 -14.52 -14.61
CA ILE A 334 18.35 -14.26 -16.00
C ILE A 334 19.78 -13.71 -16.06
N GLU A 335 20.55 -14.12 -17.08
CA GLU A 335 21.89 -13.57 -17.34
C GLU A 335 21.84 -12.09 -17.75
N THR A 336 22.73 -11.29 -17.16
CA THR A 336 22.73 -9.81 -17.36
C THR A 336 22.92 -9.36 -18.80
N TRP A 337 23.56 -10.17 -19.67
CA TRP A 337 23.78 -9.84 -21.07
C TRP A 337 22.59 -10.22 -21.98
N GLU A 338 21.81 -11.24 -21.64
CA GLU A 338 20.55 -11.60 -22.34
C GLU A 338 19.34 -10.82 -21.82
N LEU A 339 19.45 -10.17 -20.66
CA LEU A 339 18.36 -9.42 -20.03
C LEU A 339 17.72 -8.42 -20.99
N GLY A 340 18.51 -7.69 -21.77
CA GLY A 340 17.98 -6.72 -22.74
C GLY A 340 17.13 -7.37 -23.83
N ARG A 341 17.55 -8.55 -24.32
CA ARG A 341 16.83 -9.31 -25.36
C ARG A 341 15.53 -9.90 -24.83
N VAL A 342 15.58 -10.49 -23.63
CA VAL A 342 14.40 -11.03 -22.94
C VAL A 342 13.40 -9.91 -22.68
N MET A 343 13.86 -8.76 -22.18
CA MET A 343 12.99 -7.62 -21.91
C MET A 343 12.36 -7.02 -23.17
N GLY A 344 13.12 -6.95 -24.27
CA GLY A 344 12.58 -6.56 -25.57
C GLY A 344 11.42 -7.47 -26.02
N ALA A 345 11.61 -8.78 -25.92
CA ALA A 345 10.58 -9.76 -26.27
C ALA A 345 9.36 -9.71 -25.33
N VAL A 346 9.56 -9.58 -24.02
CA VAL A 346 8.46 -9.45 -23.03
C VAL A 346 7.66 -8.16 -23.25
N THR A 347 8.33 -7.05 -23.57
CA THR A 347 7.66 -5.78 -23.84
C THR A 347 6.84 -5.86 -25.13
N ALA A 348 7.39 -6.46 -26.18
CA ALA A 348 6.67 -6.68 -27.44
C ALA A 348 5.47 -7.61 -27.26
N LEU A 349 5.61 -8.69 -26.47
CA LEU A 349 4.52 -9.59 -26.11
C LEU A 349 3.42 -8.88 -25.31
N SER A 350 3.78 -8.06 -24.33
CA SER A 350 2.83 -7.27 -23.54
C SER A 350 2.03 -6.32 -24.44
N GLN A 351 2.68 -5.65 -25.38
CA GLN A 351 2.01 -4.80 -26.36
C GLN A 351 1.06 -5.59 -27.28
N ALA A 352 1.47 -6.77 -27.76
CA ALA A 352 0.60 -7.63 -28.57
C ALA A 352 -0.63 -8.11 -27.78
N LEU A 353 -0.46 -8.50 -26.50
CA LEU A 353 -1.58 -8.88 -25.61
C LEU A 353 -2.53 -7.72 -25.34
N ASN A 354 -2.05 -6.47 -25.32
CA ASN A 354 -2.90 -5.29 -25.19
C ASN A 354 -3.78 -5.10 -26.44
N ARG A 355 -3.21 -5.24 -27.64
CA ARG A 355 -3.98 -5.17 -28.90
C ARG A 355 -5.05 -6.27 -28.97
N HIS A 356 -4.73 -7.49 -28.56
CA HIS A 356 -5.72 -8.59 -28.52
C HIS A 356 -6.84 -8.35 -27.49
N ALA A 357 -6.52 -7.75 -26.34
CA ALA A 357 -7.55 -7.40 -25.36
C ALA A 357 -8.42 -6.21 -25.79
N GLU A 358 -7.86 -5.26 -26.55
CA GLU A 358 -8.61 -4.16 -27.18
C GLU A 358 -9.52 -4.66 -28.30
N ALA A 359 -9.06 -5.60 -29.12
CA ALA A 359 -9.89 -6.23 -30.15
C ALA A 359 -11.07 -7.04 -29.58
N LEU A 360 -11.01 -7.39 -28.28
CA LEU A 360 -12.07 -8.08 -27.56
C LEU A 360 -12.96 -7.15 -26.75
N LYS A 361 -12.72 -5.82 -26.70
CA LYS A 361 -13.63 -4.83 -26.11
C LYS A 361 -14.80 -4.59 -27.04
#